data_AF-A0A1N7KEX2-F1
#
_entry.id   AF-A0A1N7KEX2-F1
#
_cell.length_a   1.000
_cell.length_b   1.000
_cell.length_c   1.000
_cell.angle_alpha   90.00
_cell.angle_beta   90.00
_cell.angle_gamma   90.00
#
_symmetry.space_group_name_H-M   'P 1'
#
loop_
_entity.id
_entity.type
_entity.pdbx_description
1 polymer ?
#
loop_
_entity_poly.entity_id
_entity_poly.type
_entity_poly.pdbx_seq_one_letter_code
_entity_poly.pdbx_strand_id
1 'polypeptide(L)' 'MSKLIGFIVAVVVVIAVLIFFGFIDLSPEGEAAIENTQENVGEAVEDAGEAIQGDNN' A
#
# COMPACT_ATOMS: atom_id res chain seq x y z
N MET A 1 8.31 13.82 12.34
CA MET A 1 7.18 13.00 11.83
C MET A 1 6.35 13.71 10.76
N SER A 2 5.79 14.91 10.98
CA SER A 2 4.98 15.62 9.95
C SER A 2 5.68 15.80 8.60
N LYS A 3 6.98 16.14 8.58
CA LYS A 3 7.76 16.26 7.34
C LYS A 3 7.99 14.92 6.62
N LEU A 4 8.10 13.82 7.37
CA LEU A 4 8.31 12.47 6.81
C LEU A 4 7.02 11.96 6.15
N ILE A 5 5.88 12.16 6.83
CA ILE A 5 4.57 11.80 6.29
C ILE A 5 4.28 12.63 5.03
N GLY A 6 4.52 13.94 5.08
CA GLY A 6 4.36 14.80 3.89
C GLY A 6 5.26 14.38 2.72
N PHE A 7 6.48 13.94 3.00
CA PHE A 7 7.40 13.41 1.99
C PHE A 7 6.88 12.11 1.36
N ILE A 8 6.43 11.15 2.18
CA ILE A 8 5.87 9.88 1.69
C ILE A 8 4.64 10.13 0.82
N VAL A 9 3.73 11.00 1.27
CA VAL A 9 2.54 11.36 0.48
C VAL A 9 2.92 12.01 -0.85
N ALA A 10 3.89 12.91 -0.85
CA ALA A 10 4.37 13.54 -2.08
C ALA A 10 4.94 12.52 -3.07
N VAL A 11 5.69 11.52 -2.60
CA VAL A 11 6.24 10.45 -3.45
C VAL A 11 5.12 9.62 -4.07
N VAL A 12 4.12 9.22 -3.28
CA VAL A 12 2.96 8.45 -3.78
C VAL A 12 2.21 9.21 -4.87
N VAL A 13 1.99 10.52 -4.67
CA VAL A 13 1.31 11.38 -5.66
C VAL A 13 2.10 11.47 -6.96
N VAL A 14 3.42 11.63 -6.90
CA VAL A 14 4.27 11.68 -8.11
C VAL A 14 4.18 10.37 -8.89
N ILE A 15 4.26 9.22 -8.21
CA ILE A 15 4.15 7.90 -8.86
C ILE A 15 2.77 7.75 -9.54
N ALA A 16 1.68 8.13 -8.85
CA ALA A 16 0.34 8.06 -9.42
C ALA A 16 0.17 8.92 -10.69
N VAL A 17 0.77 10.13 -10.70
CA VAL A 17 0.76 10.99 -11.89
C VAL A 17 1.55 10.37 -13.04
N LEU A 18 2.71 9.75 -12.78
CA LEU A 18 3.51 9.08 -13.82
C LEU A 18 2.79 7.88 -14.44
N ILE A 19 2.04 7.12 -13.64
CA ILE A 19 1.17 6.03 -14.13
C ILE A 19 0.04 6.62 -14.99
N PHE A 20 -0.63 7.68 -14.54
CA PHE A 20 -1.75 8.30 -15.27
C PHE A 20 -1.36 8.82 -16.66
N PHE A 21 -0.18 9.42 -16.80
CA PHE A 21 0.33 9.90 -18.09
C PHE A 21 0.94 8.78 -18.96
N GLY A 22 0.95 7.54 -18.50
CA GLY A 22 1.49 6.40 -19.25
C GLY A 22 3.01 6.41 -19.38
N PHE A 23 3.72 7.10 -18.50
CA PHE A 23 5.19 7.06 -18.45
C PHE A 23 5.71 5.77 -17.79
N ILE A 24 4.87 5.14 -16.96
CA ILE A 24 5.15 3.90 -16.25
C ILE A 24 3.99 2.95 -16.51
N ASP A 25 4.22 1.94 -17.31
CA ASP A 25 3.35 0.76 -17.37
C ASP A 25 3.81 -0.23 -16.31
N LEU A 26 2.87 -0.74 -15.51
CA LEU A 26 3.16 -1.86 -14.63
C LEU A 26 3.43 -3.09 -15.50
N SER A 27 4.61 -3.67 -15.35
CA SER A 27 4.90 -4.95 -15.98
C SER A 27 4.05 -6.05 -15.32
N PRO A 28 3.83 -7.20 -15.99
CA PRO A 28 3.12 -8.33 -15.39
C PRO A 28 3.72 -8.77 -14.04
N GLU A 29 5.03 -8.67 -13.87
CA GLU A 29 5.72 -8.94 -12.62
C GLU A 29 5.41 -7.87 -11.55
N GLY A 30 5.25 -6.62 -11.97
CA GLY A 30 4.85 -5.51 -11.10
C GLY A 30 3.42 -5.64 -10.60
N GLU A 31 2.48 -6.05 -11.45
CA GLU A 31 1.10 -6.33 -11.04
C GLU A 31 1.04 -7.49 -10.03
N ALA A 32 1.75 -8.59 -10.31
CA ALA A 32 1.84 -9.73 -9.40
C ALA A 32 2.47 -9.36 -8.04
N ALA A 33 3.49 -8.50 -8.05
CA ALA A 33 4.10 -8.02 -6.81
C ALA A 33 3.13 -7.15 -5.99
N ILE A 34 2.31 -6.33 -6.65
CA ILE A 34 1.29 -5.53 -5.98
C ILE A 34 0.19 -6.43 -5.41
N GLU A 35 -0.29 -7.42 -6.16
CA GLU A 35 -1.30 -8.38 -5.69
C GLU A 35 -0.82 -9.15 -4.46
N ASN A 36 0.40 -9.68 -4.51
CA ASN A 36 1.01 -10.37 -3.36
C ASN A 36 1.19 -9.45 -2.14
N THR A 37 1.57 -8.18 -2.38
CA THR A 37 1.68 -7.20 -1.28
C THR A 37 0.32 -6.89 -0.68
N GLN A 38 -0.73 -6.74 -1.50
CA GLN A 38 -2.09 -6.49 -1.02
C GLN A 38 -2.63 -7.65 -0.19
N GLU A 39 -2.38 -8.89 -0.61
CA GLU A 39 -2.77 -10.10 0.13
C GLU A 39 -2.09 -10.14 1.51
N ASN A 40 -0.76 -10.02 1.56
CA ASN A 40 -0.02 -10.03 2.83
C ASN A 40 -0.41 -8.89 3.77
N VAL A 41 -0.64 -7.68 3.23
CA VAL A 41 -1.07 -6.53 4.04
C VAL A 41 -2.51 -6.73 4.51
N GLY A 42 -3.37 -7.33 3.68
CA GLY A 42 -4.75 -7.68 4.04
C GLY A 42 -4.80 -8.65 5.22
N GLU A 43 -4.05 -9.75 5.14
CA GLU A 43 -3.94 -10.74 6.22
C GLU A 43 -3.42 -10.10 7.51
N ALA A 44 -2.35 -9.30 7.44
CA ALA A 44 -1.80 -8.63 8.61
C ALA A 44 -2.79 -7.64 9.26
N VAL A 45 -3.65 -7.00 8.46
CA VAL A 45 -4.72 -6.11 8.97
C VAL A 45 -5.86 -6.91 9.59
N GLU A 46 -6.22 -8.05 9.01
CA GLU A 46 -7.24 -8.96 9.55
C GLU A 46 -6.80 -9.54 10.89
N ASP A 47 -5.57 -10.08 10.97
CA ASP A 47 -4.97 -10.60 12.21
C ASP A 47 -4.91 -9.53 13.31
N ALA A 48 -4.48 -8.31 12.96
CA ALA A 48 -4.47 -7.20 13.90
C ALA A 48 -5.88 -6.81 14.33
N GLY A 49 -6.85 -6.87 13.42
CA GLY A 49 -8.26 -6.60 13.68
C GLY A 49 -8.90 -7.64 14.62
N GLU A 50 -8.59 -8.92 14.42
CA GLU A 50 -9.02 -10.02 15.31
C GLU A 50 -8.39 -9.88 16.70
N ALA A 51 -7.10 -9.58 16.79
CA ALA A 51 -6.42 -9.38 18.07
C ALA A 51 -7.03 -8.21 18.87
N ILE A 52 -7.36 -7.09 18.21
CA ILE A 52 -7.97 -5.92 18.86
C ILE A 52 -9.44 -6.20 19.27
N GLN A 53 -10.18 -6.99 18.47
CA GLN A 53 -11.57 -7.34 18.79
C GLN A 53 -11.67 -8.42 19.87
N GLY A 54 -10.74 -9.39 19.88
CA GLY A 54 -10.68 -10.47 20.87
C GLY A 54 -10.22 -10.02 22.26
N ASP A 55 -9.46 -8.93 22.37
CA ASP A 55 -8.97 -8.37 23.64
C ASP A 55 -10.02 -7.50 24.39
N ASN A 56 -11.21 -7.32 23.81
CA ASN A 56 -12.33 -6.54 24.37
C ASN A 56 -13.50 -7.40 24.90
N ASN A 57 -13.29 -8.70 25.13
CA ASN A 57 -14.21 -9.62 25.82
C ASN A 57 -13.52 -10.28 27.03
#